data_AF-A0A1B2F5X1-F1
#
_entry.id   AF-A0A1B2F5X1-F1
#
_cell.length_a   1.000
_cell.length_b   1.000
_cell.length_c   1.000
_cell.angle_alpha   90.00
_cell.angle_beta   90.00
_cell.angle_gamma   90.00
#
_symmetry.space_group_name_H-M   'P 1'
#
loop_
_entity.id
_entity.type
_entity.pdbx_description
1 polymer ?
#
loop_
_entity_poly.entity_id
_entity_poly.type
_entity_poly.pdbx_seq_one_letter_code
_entity_poly.pdbx_strand_id
1 'polypeptide(L)'
;MSQAVAIISQDIYAQRNQFANVLTDRSLNFEREAEFAIQVITSSEYATKVAMQNRQSVANAITNIAAIGISLNPAKKQAYLVPRDGRICLDISYIGLMDLAMSTGAIRWAQAELVYAADAFSLNGFDKPPTHSYNPFAKDRGEVIGVYVVVKTADGDYLTETMSIEDVNAIRDRSSAWKAWVSKNKSCPWVTDPGEMAKKTVVKRGYKYWPKTERLEQAIHHLNTDGGEGLANLAGSAPTDPEMVNSWIALAQKACSLEALTDVYQQGTAAMKQAKDAAGHAHFKAEVTKRADAIKAEAAPIEGESEEVLDGAA
;
A
#
# COMPACT_ATOMS: atom_id res chain seq x y z
N MET A 1 -25.48 -28.78 -11.05
CA MET A 1 -24.21 -28.21 -10.57
C MET A 1 -23.07 -28.99 -11.20
N SER A 2 -22.04 -28.32 -11.73
CA SER A 2 -20.85 -29.02 -12.25
C SER A 2 -20.05 -29.65 -11.09
N GLN A 3 -19.26 -30.69 -11.37
CA GLN A 3 -18.44 -31.37 -10.36
C GLN A 3 -17.49 -30.40 -9.62
N ALA A 4 -16.94 -29.40 -10.34
CA ALA A 4 -16.09 -28.37 -9.75
C ALA A 4 -16.82 -27.51 -8.71
N VAL A 5 -18.07 -27.12 -8.98
CA VAL A 5 -18.88 -26.35 -8.04
C VAL A 5 -19.12 -27.14 -6.75
N ALA A 6 -19.48 -28.43 -6.88
CA ALA A 6 -19.71 -29.28 -5.71
C ALA A 6 -18.45 -29.41 -4.82
N ILE A 7 -17.28 -29.57 -5.43
CA ILE A 7 -15.99 -29.66 -4.72
C ILE A 7 -15.67 -28.34 -4.01
N ILE A 8 -15.78 -27.20 -4.70
CA ILE A 8 -15.49 -25.87 -4.12
C ILE A 8 -16.46 -25.57 -2.97
N SER A 9 -17.75 -25.87 -3.13
CA SER A 9 -18.73 -25.73 -2.06
C SER A 9 -18.33 -26.57 -0.85
N GLN A 10 -17.94 -27.84 -1.06
CA GLN A 10 -17.48 -28.70 0.02
C GLN A 10 -16.26 -28.11 0.75
N ASP A 11 -15.29 -27.55 0.03
CA ASP A 11 -14.10 -26.90 0.64
C ASP A 11 -14.46 -25.69 1.48
N ILE A 12 -15.37 -24.85 0.99
CA ILE A 12 -15.86 -23.67 1.71
C ILE A 12 -16.56 -24.13 2.99
N TYR A 13 -17.51 -25.07 2.88
CA TYR A 13 -18.26 -25.59 4.03
C TYR A 13 -17.37 -26.32 5.05
N ALA A 14 -16.26 -26.93 4.62
CA ALA A 14 -15.27 -27.54 5.50
C ALA A 14 -14.55 -26.52 6.41
N GLN A 15 -14.54 -25.22 6.05
CA GLN A 15 -13.92 -24.18 6.87
C GLN A 15 -14.77 -23.74 8.06
N ARG A 16 -15.99 -24.25 8.24
CA ARG A 16 -16.93 -23.81 9.28
C ARG A 16 -16.31 -23.71 10.68
N ASN A 17 -15.62 -24.78 11.12
CA ASN A 17 -15.04 -24.82 12.46
C ASN A 17 -13.89 -23.83 12.59
N GLN A 18 -13.04 -23.74 11.56
CA GLN A 18 -11.92 -22.81 11.56
C GLN A 18 -12.40 -21.35 11.54
N PHE A 19 -13.42 -21.04 10.73
CA PHE A 19 -14.09 -19.75 10.68
C PHE A 19 -14.60 -19.35 12.08
N ALA A 20 -15.28 -20.27 12.77
CA ALA A 20 -15.78 -20.01 14.12
C ALA A 20 -14.65 -19.76 15.13
N ASN A 21 -13.53 -20.50 15.03
CA ASN A 21 -12.40 -20.38 15.94
C ASN A 21 -11.68 -19.02 15.84
N VAL A 22 -11.65 -18.41 14.66
CA VAL A 22 -10.96 -17.13 14.42
C VAL A 22 -11.91 -15.94 14.33
N LEU A 23 -13.20 -16.13 14.62
CA LEU A 23 -14.21 -15.11 14.41
C LEU A 23 -14.02 -13.89 15.33
N THR A 24 -13.64 -12.75 14.75
CA THR A 24 -13.46 -11.50 15.50
C THR A 24 -14.71 -10.61 15.51
N ASP A 25 -15.57 -10.70 14.49
CA ASP A 25 -16.87 -10.02 14.43
C ASP A 25 -18.03 -11.01 14.56
N ARG A 26 -18.70 -10.99 15.71
CA ARG A 26 -19.84 -11.87 16.03
C ARG A 26 -21.09 -11.61 15.19
N SER A 27 -21.15 -10.50 14.45
CA SER A 27 -22.26 -10.20 13.55
C SER A 27 -22.19 -10.98 12.23
N LEU A 28 -21.02 -11.54 11.89
CA LEU A 28 -20.86 -12.37 10.71
C LEU A 28 -21.46 -13.76 10.92
N ASN A 29 -22.09 -14.29 9.87
CA ASN A 29 -22.69 -15.61 9.88
C ASN A 29 -22.06 -16.47 8.79
N PHE A 30 -21.45 -17.58 9.19
CA PHE A 30 -20.73 -18.46 8.28
C PHE A 30 -21.54 -18.89 7.06
N GLU A 31 -22.82 -19.27 7.23
CA GLU A 31 -23.65 -19.74 6.11
C GLU A 31 -23.85 -18.67 5.06
N ARG A 32 -24.07 -17.42 5.50
CA ARG A 32 -24.22 -16.29 4.57
C ARG A 32 -22.93 -16.02 3.82
N GLU A 33 -21.80 -15.99 4.53
CA GLU A 33 -20.50 -15.75 3.89
C GLU A 33 -20.09 -16.88 2.93
N ALA A 34 -20.40 -18.13 3.28
CA ALA A 34 -20.18 -19.29 2.43
C ALA A 34 -20.98 -19.20 1.12
N GLU A 35 -22.26 -18.84 1.21
CA GLU A 35 -23.12 -18.65 0.03
C GLU A 35 -22.64 -17.48 -0.84
N PHE A 36 -22.23 -16.35 -0.25
CA PHE A 36 -21.63 -15.25 -1.01
C PHE A 36 -20.36 -15.69 -1.73
N ALA A 37 -19.48 -16.44 -1.05
CA ALA A 37 -18.25 -16.94 -1.66
C ALA A 37 -18.53 -17.90 -2.83
N ILE A 38 -19.46 -18.85 -2.65
CA ILE A 38 -19.88 -19.78 -3.70
C ILE A 38 -20.43 -18.99 -4.89
N GLN A 39 -21.35 -18.05 -4.66
CA GLN A 39 -21.92 -17.23 -5.71
C GLN A 39 -20.84 -16.46 -6.49
N VAL A 40 -19.89 -15.82 -5.80
CA VAL A 40 -18.82 -15.06 -6.44
C VAL A 40 -17.90 -15.96 -7.26
N ILE A 41 -17.41 -17.07 -6.71
CA ILE A 41 -16.49 -17.97 -7.40
C ILE A 41 -17.15 -18.64 -8.61
N THR A 42 -18.43 -19.00 -8.50
CA THR A 42 -19.16 -19.71 -9.55
C THR A 42 -19.75 -18.78 -10.62
N SER A 43 -19.75 -17.47 -10.39
CA SER A 43 -20.20 -16.46 -11.37
C SER A 43 -19.32 -16.37 -12.62
N SER A 44 -18.09 -16.90 -12.57
CA SER A 44 -17.15 -16.88 -13.69
C SER A 44 -16.42 -18.22 -13.82
N GLU A 45 -16.41 -18.78 -15.04
CA GLU A 45 -15.64 -19.99 -15.34
C GLU A 45 -14.14 -19.82 -15.04
N TYR A 46 -13.61 -18.61 -15.26
CA TYR A 46 -12.23 -18.29 -14.94
C TYR A 46 -11.97 -18.36 -13.42
N ALA A 47 -12.84 -17.76 -12.62
CA ALA A 47 -12.72 -17.81 -11.16
C ALA A 47 -12.86 -19.24 -10.64
N THR A 48 -13.83 -20.00 -11.15
CA THR A 48 -14.02 -21.42 -10.80
C THR A 48 -12.78 -22.26 -11.16
N LYS A 49 -12.19 -22.03 -12.34
CA LYS A 49 -10.96 -22.72 -12.76
C LYS A 49 -9.79 -22.40 -11.82
N VAL A 50 -9.58 -21.14 -11.49
CA VAL A 50 -8.51 -20.70 -10.58
C VAL A 50 -8.72 -21.28 -9.17
N ALA A 51 -9.95 -21.28 -8.67
CA ALA A 51 -10.32 -21.90 -7.40
C ALA A 51 -10.02 -23.41 -7.38
N MET A 52 -10.32 -24.13 -8.46
CA MET A 52 -9.98 -25.56 -8.59
C MET A 52 -8.47 -25.81 -8.64
N GLN A 53 -7.71 -24.92 -9.28
CA GLN A 53 -6.25 -25.03 -9.37
C GLN A 53 -5.57 -24.83 -8.01
N ASN A 54 -6.14 -23.96 -7.16
CA ASN A 54 -5.61 -23.68 -5.82
C ASN A 54 -6.74 -23.62 -4.78
N ARG A 55 -7.24 -24.79 -4.40
CA ARG A 55 -8.33 -24.95 -3.43
C ARG A 55 -7.98 -24.40 -2.04
N GLN A 56 -6.70 -24.49 -1.65
CA GLN A 56 -6.23 -23.94 -0.39
C GLN A 56 -6.41 -22.41 -0.31
N SER A 57 -6.24 -21.70 -1.43
CA SER A 57 -6.48 -20.24 -1.47
C SER A 57 -7.93 -19.86 -1.16
N VAL A 58 -8.90 -20.69 -1.57
CA VAL A 58 -10.32 -20.51 -1.22
C VAL A 58 -10.50 -20.69 0.29
N ALA A 59 -9.98 -21.79 0.85
CA ALA A 59 -10.07 -22.06 2.29
C ALA A 59 -9.44 -20.93 3.14
N ASN A 60 -8.28 -20.43 2.73
CA ASN A 60 -7.60 -19.31 3.38
C ASN A 60 -8.45 -18.03 3.30
N ALA A 61 -9.00 -17.71 2.12
CA ALA A 61 -9.87 -16.54 1.96
C ALA A 61 -11.09 -16.60 2.90
N ILE A 62 -11.75 -17.77 3.02
CA ILE A 62 -12.89 -17.95 3.93
C ILE A 62 -12.48 -17.76 5.39
N THR A 63 -11.34 -18.31 5.81
CA THR A 63 -10.85 -18.15 7.18
C THR A 63 -10.51 -16.69 7.49
N ASN A 64 -9.93 -15.98 6.53
CA ASN A 64 -9.52 -14.58 6.71
C ASN A 64 -10.70 -13.60 6.83
N ILE A 65 -11.85 -13.89 6.20
CA ILE A 65 -13.10 -13.14 6.40
C ILE A 65 -13.45 -13.06 7.90
N ALA A 66 -13.42 -14.21 8.59
CA ALA A 66 -13.69 -14.30 10.02
C ALA A 66 -12.61 -13.64 10.89
N ALA A 67 -11.34 -13.90 10.58
CA ALA A 67 -10.21 -13.34 11.33
C ALA A 67 -10.21 -11.81 11.28
N ILE A 68 -10.51 -11.24 10.12
CA ILE A 68 -10.54 -9.78 9.93
C ILE A 68 -11.84 -9.16 10.45
N GLY A 69 -12.95 -9.91 10.40
CA GLY A 69 -14.27 -9.38 10.71
C GLY A 69 -14.84 -8.55 9.56
N ILE A 70 -14.69 -9.05 8.32
CA ILE A 70 -15.17 -8.41 7.09
C ILE A 70 -16.12 -9.33 6.35
N SER A 71 -17.08 -8.82 5.57
CA SER A 71 -18.00 -9.68 4.80
C SER A 71 -17.84 -9.59 3.28
N LEU A 72 -18.22 -10.68 2.62
CA LEU A 72 -18.36 -10.77 1.16
C LEU A 72 -19.74 -10.32 0.68
N ASN A 73 -20.60 -9.80 1.56
CA ASN A 73 -21.93 -9.34 1.20
C ASN A 73 -21.84 -8.27 0.08
N PRO A 74 -22.37 -8.53 -1.13
CA PRO A 74 -22.27 -7.61 -2.26
C PRO A 74 -22.87 -6.23 -1.99
N ALA A 75 -23.89 -6.13 -1.12
CA ALA A 75 -24.50 -4.86 -0.75
C ALA A 75 -23.59 -4.01 0.15
N LYS A 76 -22.81 -4.66 1.03
CA LYS A 76 -21.87 -3.97 1.92
C LYS A 76 -20.59 -3.56 1.19
N LYS A 77 -20.22 -4.25 0.12
CA LYS A 77 -19.02 -3.98 -0.71
C LYS A 77 -17.72 -3.91 0.13
N GLN A 78 -17.64 -4.64 1.23
CA GLN A 78 -16.48 -4.56 2.13
C GLN A 78 -15.28 -5.33 1.58
N ALA A 79 -15.48 -6.52 1.01
CA ALA A 79 -14.43 -7.32 0.41
C ALA A 79 -14.90 -8.08 -0.84
N TYR A 80 -13.94 -8.55 -1.63
CA TYR A 80 -14.15 -9.28 -2.87
C TYR A 80 -13.25 -10.51 -2.94
N LEU A 81 -13.70 -11.56 -3.64
CA LEU A 81 -12.84 -12.67 -4.04
C LEU A 81 -12.39 -12.45 -5.48
N VAL A 82 -11.08 -12.29 -5.68
CA VAL A 82 -10.50 -11.94 -6.98
C VAL A 82 -9.55 -13.06 -7.44
N PRO A 83 -9.78 -13.68 -8.61
CA PRO A 83 -8.81 -14.60 -9.19
C PRO A 83 -7.61 -13.83 -9.73
N ARG A 84 -6.44 -14.02 -9.13
CA ARG A 84 -5.19 -13.36 -9.50
C ARG A 84 -3.99 -14.27 -9.20
N ASP A 85 -3.00 -14.27 -10.08
CA ASP A 85 -1.75 -15.02 -9.90
C ASP A 85 -1.95 -16.50 -9.55
N GLY A 86 -2.94 -17.15 -10.17
CA GLY A 86 -3.25 -18.57 -9.98
C GLY A 86 -3.90 -18.92 -8.63
N ARG A 87 -4.42 -17.94 -7.89
CA ARG A 87 -5.13 -18.14 -6.63
C ARG A 87 -6.36 -17.24 -6.49
N ILE A 88 -7.27 -17.60 -5.59
CA ILE A 88 -8.34 -16.73 -5.13
C ILE A 88 -7.79 -15.85 -4.00
N CYS A 89 -7.81 -14.52 -4.22
CA CYS A 89 -7.38 -13.53 -3.24
C CYS A 89 -8.60 -12.89 -2.58
N LEU A 90 -8.53 -12.67 -1.27
CA LEU A 90 -9.48 -11.81 -0.56
C LEU A 90 -8.97 -10.37 -0.63
N ASP A 91 -9.63 -9.55 -1.43
CA ASP A 91 -9.28 -8.15 -1.62
C ASP A 91 -10.24 -7.27 -0.80
N ILE A 92 -9.70 -6.56 0.19
CA ILE A 92 -10.48 -5.61 1.01
C ILE A 92 -10.67 -4.30 0.25
N SER A 93 -11.92 -3.85 0.15
CA SER A 93 -12.25 -2.59 -0.49
C SER A 93 -11.90 -1.39 0.41
N TYR A 94 -11.84 -0.19 -0.17
CA TYR A 94 -11.64 1.02 0.62
C TYR A 94 -12.85 1.30 1.55
N ILE A 95 -14.06 0.89 1.14
CA ILE A 95 -15.28 0.93 1.96
C ILE A 95 -15.12 -0.03 3.15
N GLY A 96 -14.63 -1.24 2.90
CA GLY A 96 -14.33 -2.22 3.95
C GLY A 96 -13.27 -1.74 4.93
N LEU A 97 -12.24 -1.06 4.46
CA LEU A 97 -11.23 -0.44 5.33
C LEU A 97 -11.82 0.67 6.21
N MET A 98 -12.61 1.56 5.62
CA MET A 98 -13.27 2.64 6.38
C MET A 98 -14.24 2.06 7.40
N ASP A 99 -15.06 1.08 7.00
CA ASP A 99 -16.01 0.42 7.89
C ASP A 99 -15.31 -0.37 9.01
N LEU A 100 -14.18 -1.01 8.73
CA LEU A 100 -13.37 -1.66 9.75
C LEU A 100 -12.78 -0.64 10.73
N ALA A 101 -12.26 0.48 10.23
CA ALA A 101 -11.74 1.55 11.07
C ALA A 101 -12.84 2.18 11.96
N MET A 102 -14.06 2.34 11.43
CA MET A 102 -15.22 2.83 12.20
C MET A 102 -15.69 1.82 13.23
N SER A 103 -15.88 0.56 12.83
CA SER A 103 -16.39 -0.51 13.70
C SER A 103 -15.41 -0.91 14.81
N THR A 104 -14.11 -0.73 14.60
CA THR A 104 -13.10 -0.90 15.66
C THR A 104 -12.97 0.33 16.57
N GLY A 105 -13.64 1.43 16.24
CA GLY A 105 -13.54 2.68 16.98
C GLY A 105 -12.25 3.46 16.75
N ALA A 106 -11.39 3.07 15.81
CA ALA A 106 -10.19 3.82 15.45
C ALA A 106 -10.53 5.23 14.92
N ILE A 107 -11.61 5.32 14.15
CA ILE A 107 -12.18 6.58 13.68
C ILE A 107 -13.70 6.58 13.93
N ARG A 108 -14.30 7.77 14.01
CA ARG A 108 -15.75 7.95 14.14
C ARG A 108 -16.45 7.94 12.78
N TRP A 109 -15.82 8.54 11.79
CA TRP A 109 -16.29 8.59 10.41
C TRP A 109 -15.14 8.94 9.46
N ALA A 110 -15.32 8.64 8.19
CA ALA A 110 -14.43 9.00 7.08
C ALA A 110 -15.25 9.55 5.91
N GLN A 111 -14.71 10.55 5.21
CA GLN A 111 -15.30 11.06 3.97
C GLN A 111 -14.20 11.33 2.95
N ALA A 112 -14.36 10.82 1.73
CA ALA A 112 -13.48 11.11 0.60
C ALA A 112 -14.21 11.91 -0.48
N GLU A 113 -13.59 12.97 -0.97
CA GLU A 113 -14.20 13.85 -1.95
C GLU A 113 -13.21 14.35 -3.01
N LEU A 114 -13.73 14.55 -4.23
CA LEU A 114 -13.00 15.15 -5.34
C LEU A 114 -13.01 16.67 -5.22
N VAL A 115 -11.87 17.28 -5.52
CA VAL A 115 -11.70 18.73 -5.63
C VAL A 115 -11.59 19.08 -7.11
N TYR A 116 -12.44 19.97 -7.55
CA TYR A 116 -12.52 20.46 -8.91
C TYR A 116 -11.92 21.87 -9.03
N ALA A 117 -11.55 22.26 -10.24
CA ALA A 117 -10.82 23.51 -10.50
C ALA A 117 -11.55 24.77 -9.99
N ALA A 118 -12.88 24.78 -10.00
CA ALA A 118 -13.69 25.89 -9.50
C ALA A 118 -14.03 25.81 -8.01
N ASP A 119 -13.59 24.77 -7.30
CA ASP A 119 -13.83 24.64 -5.86
C ASP A 119 -12.82 25.45 -5.05
N ALA A 120 -13.23 25.89 -3.86
CA ALA A 120 -12.30 26.44 -2.87
C ALA A 120 -11.96 25.36 -1.84
N PHE A 121 -10.73 24.84 -1.89
CA PHE A 121 -10.23 23.84 -0.96
C PHE A 121 -8.96 24.32 -0.23
N SER A 122 -8.92 24.15 1.10
CA SER A 122 -7.74 24.45 1.91
C SER A 122 -7.61 23.52 3.11
N LEU A 123 -6.36 23.17 3.45
CA LEU A 123 -6.03 22.54 4.73
C LEU A 123 -5.92 23.62 5.81
N ASN A 124 -6.51 23.38 6.98
CA ASN A 124 -6.56 24.36 8.07
C ASN A 124 -5.54 24.07 9.20
N GLY A 125 -4.59 23.16 8.95
CA GLY A 125 -3.71 22.57 9.95
C GLY A 125 -3.74 21.04 9.85
N PHE A 126 -2.82 20.37 10.55
CA PHE A 126 -2.70 18.90 10.51
C PHE A 126 -3.82 18.17 11.26
N ASP A 127 -4.34 18.78 12.33
CA ASP A 127 -5.32 18.24 13.28
C ASP A 127 -6.73 18.84 13.10
N LYS A 128 -6.90 19.73 12.10
CA LYS A 128 -8.13 20.48 11.85
C LYS A 128 -8.88 19.95 10.64
N PRO A 129 -10.23 20.09 10.60
CA PRO A 129 -10.99 19.72 9.42
C PRO A 129 -10.57 20.60 8.23
N PRO A 130 -10.54 20.06 6.99
CA PRO A 130 -10.29 20.87 5.81
C PRO A 130 -11.50 21.77 5.51
N THR A 131 -11.26 22.88 4.81
CA THR A 131 -12.33 23.69 4.23
C THR A 131 -12.53 23.27 2.79
N HIS A 132 -13.74 22.87 2.43
CA HIS A 132 -14.13 22.61 1.04
C HIS A 132 -15.45 23.31 0.74
N SER A 133 -15.41 24.40 -0.02
CA SER A 133 -16.58 25.20 -0.37
C SER A 133 -16.82 25.17 -1.87
N TYR A 134 -18.01 24.70 -2.25
CA TYR A 134 -18.48 24.64 -3.63
C TYR A 134 -20.01 24.59 -3.67
N ASN A 135 -20.60 24.90 -4.82
CA ASN A 135 -22.03 24.67 -5.05
C ASN A 135 -22.24 23.23 -5.54
N PRO A 136 -22.90 22.34 -4.77
CA PRO A 136 -23.07 20.94 -5.15
C PRO A 136 -23.97 20.75 -6.38
N PHE A 137 -24.74 21.78 -6.76
CA PHE A 137 -25.61 21.77 -7.94
C PHE A 137 -25.02 22.56 -9.12
N ALA A 138 -23.79 23.07 -9.01
CA ALA A 138 -23.11 23.73 -10.12
C ALA A 138 -22.87 22.72 -11.25
N LYS A 139 -23.29 23.09 -12.47
CA LYS A 139 -23.12 22.26 -13.67
C LYS A 139 -21.70 22.29 -14.21
N ASP A 140 -20.94 23.32 -13.89
CA ASP A 140 -19.56 23.50 -14.33
C ASP A 140 -18.68 23.80 -13.11
N ARG A 141 -18.09 22.75 -12.55
CA ARG A 141 -17.05 22.85 -11.52
C ARG A 141 -15.64 22.81 -12.12
N GLY A 142 -15.52 22.66 -13.44
CA GLY A 142 -14.27 22.40 -14.14
C GLY A 142 -13.78 20.95 -14.02
N GLU A 143 -12.49 20.74 -14.27
CA GLU A 143 -11.84 19.43 -14.17
C GLU A 143 -11.48 19.07 -12.72
N VAL A 144 -11.31 17.77 -12.44
CA VAL A 144 -10.82 17.31 -11.14
C VAL A 144 -9.33 17.63 -11.03
N ILE A 145 -8.96 18.44 -10.04
CA ILE A 145 -7.56 18.84 -9.78
C ILE A 145 -6.95 18.03 -8.62
N GLY A 146 -7.77 17.42 -7.79
CA GLY A 146 -7.30 16.64 -6.66
C GLY A 146 -8.40 15.83 -5.99
N VAL A 147 -8.01 15.12 -4.94
CA VAL A 147 -8.88 14.30 -4.11
C VAL A 147 -8.35 14.31 -2.68
N TYR A 148 -9.24 14.23 -1.71
CA TYR A 148 -8.85 14.09 -0.32
C TYR A 148 -9.71 13.05 0.40
N VAL A 149 -9.19 12.53 1.51
CA VAL A 149 -9.99 11.87 2.55
C VAL A 149 -9.76 12.58 3.86
N VAL A 150 -10.83 12.84 4.59
CA VAL A 150 -10.79 13.32 5.97
C VAL A 150 -11.44 12.30 6.88
N VAL A 151 -10.83 12.05 8.03
CA VAL A 151 -11.39 11.22 9.09
C VAL A 151 -11.45 11.97 10.41
N LYS A 152 -12.43 11.63 11.24
CA LYS A 152 -12.52 12.08 12.63
C LYS A 152 -12.03 10.95 13.53
N THR A 153 -10.97 11.18 14.31
CA THR A 153 -10.46 10.16 15.24
C THR A 153 -11.37 9.99 16.45
N ALA A 154 -11.16 8.91 17.22
CA ALA A 154 -11.90 8.68 18.45
C ALA A 154 -11.74 9.80 19.49
N ASP A 155 -10.55 10.41 19.51
CA ASP A 155 -10.12 11.45 20.47
C ASP A 155 -10.52 12.86 20.05
N GLY A 156 -11.04 13.02 18.82
CA GLY A 156 -11.60 14.28 18.35
C GLY A 156 -10.75 15.04 17.33
N ASP A 157 -9.59 14.54 16.95
CA ASP A 157 -8.77 15.15 15.90
C ASP A 157 -9.30 14.85 14.50
N TYR A 158 -8.86 15.64 13.53
CA TYR A 158 -9.08 15.37 12.12
C TYR A 158 -7.76 14.98 11.46
N LEU A 159 -7.77 13.88 10.70
CA LEU A 159 -6.64 13.51 9.85
C LEU A 159 -7.10 13.63 8.40
N THR A 160 -6.43 14.50 7.63
CA THR A 160 -6.74 14.73 6.22
C THR A 160 -5.56 14.35 5.35
N GLU A 161 -5.79 13.43 4.42
CA GLU A 161 -4.84 13.08 3.36
C GLU A 161 -5.32 13.68 2.04
N THR A 162 -4.40 14.25 1.27
CA THR A 162 -4.70 14.87 -0.03
C THR A 162 -3.81 14.31 -1.12
N MET A 163 -4.31 14.32 -2.36
CA MET A 163 -3.55 13.98 -3.55
C MET A 163 -3.94 14.89 -4.70
N SER A 164 -2.95 15.38 -5.47
CA SER A 164 -3.25 15.96 -6.78
C SER A 164 -3.77 14.87 -7.72
N ILE A 165 -4.53 15.27 -8.73
CA ILE A 165 -5.00 14.32 -9.75
C ILE A 165 -3.83 13.70 -10.52
N GLU A 166 -2.72 14.43 -10.67
CA GLU A 166 -1.48 13.97 -11.29
C GLU A 166 -0.85 12.82 -10.49
N ASP A 167 -0.79 12.96 -9.16
CA ASP A 167 -0.32 11.93 -8.25
C ASP A 167 -1.16 10.65 -8.33
N VAL A 168 -2.49 10.81 -8.41
CA VAL A 168 -3.43 9.70 -8.61
C VAL A 168 -3.19 9.04 -9.97
N ASN A 169 -3.04 9.81 -11.03
CA ASN A 169 -2.78 9.31 -12.38
C ASN A 169 -1.44 8.58 -12.46
N ALA A 170 -0.40 9.06 -11.78
CA ALA A 170 0.89 8.37 -11.71
C ALA A 170 0.78 6.98 -11.04
N ILE A 171 -0.13 6.82 -10.08
CA ILE A 171 -0.46 5.50 -9.48
C ILE A 171 -1.26 4.64 -10.45
N ARG A 172 -2.30 5.20 -11.07
CA ARG A 172 -3.13 4.54 -12.09
C ARG A 172 -2.24 3.92 -13.17
N ASP A 173 -1.30 4.70 -13.71
CA ASP A 173 -0.47 4.32 -14.84
C ASP A 173 0.44 3.12 -14.55
N ARG A 174 0.73 2.85 -13.27
CA ARG A 174 1.48 1.66 -12.84
C ARG A 174 0.60 0.41 -12.69
N SER A 175 -0.71 0.55 -12.58
CA SER A 175 -1.64 -0.57 -12.34
C SER A 175 -1.78 -1.50 -13.54
N SER A 176 -1.94 -2.80 -13.30
CA SER A 176 -2.13 -3.82 -14.34
C SER A 176 -3.41 -3.58 -15.15
N ALA A 177 -4.47 -3.14 -14.49
CA ALA A 177 -5.75 -2.81 -15.11
C ALA A 177 -5.60 -1.67 -16.14
N TRP A 178 -4.91 -0.58 -15.77
CA TRP A 178 -4.68 0.53 -16.69
C TRP A 178 -3.77 0.13 -17.85
N LYS A 179 -2.68 -0.60 -17.57
CA LYS A 179 -1.80 -1.13 -18.63
C LYS A 179 -2.56 -2.01 -19.63
N ALA A 180 -3.50 -2.83 -19.14
CA ALA A 180 -4.34 -3.65 -20.00
C ALA A 180 -5.36 -2.81 -20.81
N TRP A 181 -5.87 -1.72 -20.25
CA TRP A 181 -6.67 -0.75 -21.01
C TRP A 181 -5.84 -0.10 -22.12
N VAL A 182 -4.68 0.47 -21.82
CA VAL A 182 -3.80 1.11 -22.83
C VAL A 182 -3.39 0.14 -23.94
N SER A 183 -2.97 -1.08 -23.57
CA SER A 183 -2.40 -2.03 -24.53
C SER A 183 -3.43 -2.89 -25.27
N LYS A 184 -4.59 -3.16 -24.66
CA LYS A 184 -5.58 -4.13 -25.18
C LYS A 184 -6.99 -3.58 -25.27
N ASN A 185 -7.19 -2.29 -24.96
CA ASN A 185 -8.49 -1.64 -24.85
C ASN A 185 -9.49 -2.39 -23.94
N LYS A 186 -8.96 -3.11 -22.94
CA LYS A 186 -9.79 -3.84 -21.98
C LYS A 186 -10.35 -2.84 -20.97
N SER A 187 -11.66 -2.62 -20.98
CA SER A 187 -12.34 -1.72 -20.05
C SER A 187 -11.99 -2.05 -18.59
N CYS A 188 -11.81 -1.02 -17.77
CA CYS A 188 -11.46 -1.15 -16.36
C CYS A 188 -12.01 0.02 -15.50
N PRO A 189 -12.05 -0.12 -14.16
CA PRO A 189 -12.62 0.88 -13.27
C PRO A 189 -11.99 2.29 -13.37
N TRP A 190 -10.74 2.39 -13.80
CA TRP A 190 -10.10 3.69 -14.04
C TRP A 190 -10.73 4.48 -15.20
N VAL A 191 -11.50 3.82 -16.06
CA VAL A 191 -12.22 4.43 -17.19
C VAL A 191 -13.70 4.59 -16.87
N THR A 192 -14.33 3.56 -16.29
CA THR A 192 -15.77 3.57 -16.01
C THR A 192 -16.11 4.38 -14.76
N ASP A 193 -15.22 4.40 -13.76
CA ASP A 193 -15.45 4.99 -12.44
C ASP A 193 -14.21 5.77 -11.93
N PRO A 194 -13.67 6.73 -12.70
CA PRO A 194 -12.40 7.39 -12.39
C PRO A 194 -12.41 8.10 -11.03
N GLY A 195 -13.53 8.72 -10.66
CA GLY A 195 -13.70 9.40 -9.38
C GLY A 195 -13.61 8.46 -8.18
N GLU A 196 -14.26 7.30 -8.27
CA GLU A 196 -14.20 6.26 -7.23
C GLU A 196 -12.79 5.68 -7.11
N MET A 197 -12.07 5.54 -8.24
CA MET A 197 -10.68 5.10 -8.21
C MET A 197 -9.73 6.14 -7.59
N ALA A 198 -9.96 7.43 -7.80
CA ALA A 198 -9.24 8.49 -7.10
C ALA A 198 -9.51 8.46 -5.59
N LYS A 199 -10.79 8.33 -5.18
CA LYS A 199 -11.18 8.18 -3.76
C LYS A 199 -10.56 6.94 -3.12
N LYS A 200 -10.63 5.78 -3.79
CA LYS A 200 -9.95 4.53 -3.36
C LYS A 200 -8.47 4.78 -3.13
N THR A 201 -7.82 5.52 -4.03
CA THR A 201 -6.38 5.77 -3.99
C THR A 201 -5.98 6.62 -2.79
N VAL A 202 -6.67 7.73 -2.53
CA VAL A 202 -6.35 8.60 -1.38
C VAL A 202 -6.71 7.96 -0.05
N VAL A 203 -7.80 7.19 0.03
CA VAL A 203 -8.14 6.40 1.21
C VAL A 203 -7.04 5.37 1.49
N LYS A 204 -6.56 4.68 0.44
CA LYS A 204 -5.41 3.76 0.55
C LYS A 204 -4.09 4.46 0.88
N ARG A 205 -3.95 5.78 0.68
CA ARG A 205 -2.78 6.53 1.16
C ARG A 205 -2.96 6.90 2.63
N GLY A 206 -4.09 7.50 2.97
CA GLY A 206 -4.39 8.02 4.31
C GLY A 206 -4.49 6.96 5.40
N TYR A 207 -5.05 5.78 5.11
CA TYR A 207 -5.28 4.73 6.13
C TYR A 207 -4.00 4.29 6.86
N LYS A 208 -2.82 4.46 6.23
CA LYS A 208 -1.53 4.09 6.82
C LYS A 208 -1.22 4.88 8.09
N TYR A 209 -1.78 6.09 8.20
CA TYR A 209 -1.58 7.04 9.29
C TYR A 209 -2.78 7.12 10.25
N TRP A 210 -3.85 6.37 10.01
CA TRP A 210 -4.97 6.32 10.94
C TRP A 210 -4.57 5.53 12.20
N PRO A 211 -5.19 5.82 13.35
CA PRO A 211 -5.06 4.97 14.54
C PRO A 211 -5.39 3.53 14.17
N LYS A 212 -4.61 2.58 14.70
CA LYS A 212 -4.82 1.16 14.40
C LYS A 212 -5.19 0.42 15.67
N THR A 213 -6.26 -0.37 15.56
CA THR A 213 -6.56 -1.44 16.50
C THR A 213 -5.95 -2.73 15.97
N GLU A 214 -5.73 -3.71 16.83
CA GLU A 214 -5.18 -5.01 16.44
C GLU A 214 -5.94 -5.64 15.25
N ARG A 215 -7.28 -5.55 15.25
CA ARG A 215 -8.12 -6.03 14.15
C ARG A 215 -7.87 -5.27 12.84
N LEU A 216 -7.71 -3.95 12.90
CA LEU A 216 -7.36 -3.14 11.73
C LEU A 216 -5.94 -3.47 11.24
N GLU A 217 -4.98 -3.70 12.13
CA GLU A 217 -3.63 -4.13 11.76
C GLU A 217 -3.61 -5.47 11.04
N GLN A 218 -4.39 -6.45 11.49
CA GLN A 218 -4.52 -7.75 10.83
C GLN A 218 -5.08 -7.61 9.40
N ALA A 219 -6.08 -6.76 9.21
CA ALA A 219 -6.64 -6.46 7.88
C ALA A 219 -5.61 -5.81 6.95
N ILE A 220 -4.82 -4.88 7.48
CA ILE A 220 -3.76 -4.20 6.76
C ILE A 220 -2.65 -5.18 6.39
N HIS A 221 -2.25 -6.05 7.31
CA HIS A 221 -1.28 -7.09 7.05
C HIS A 221 -1.73 -7.94 5.87
N HIS A 222 -2.97 -8.43 5.91
CA HIS A 222 -3.55 -9.24 4.84
C HIS A 222 -3.56 -8.53 3.47
N LEU A 223 -3.91 -7.24 3.42
CA LEU A 223 -3.84 -6.44 2.20
C LEU A 223 -2.42 -6.35 1.61
N ASN A 224 -1.41 -6.30 2.47
CA ASN A 224 -0.02 -6.11 2.09
C ASN A 224 0.69 -7.43 1.72
N THR A 225 0.31 -8.56 2.32
CA THR A 225 0.95 -9.88 2.09
C THR A 225 0.17 -10.77 1.11
N ASP A 226 -1.16 -10.77 1.15
CA ASP A 226 -1.99 -11.70 0.40
C ASP A 226 -2.80 -11.04 -0.71
N GLY A 227 -3.22 -9.78 -0.50
CA GLY A 227 -4.13 -9.09 -1.40
C GLY A 227 -3.50 -8.50 -2.65
N GLY A 228 -2.17 -8.36 -2.78
CA GLY A 228 -1.51 -7.78 -3.98
C GLY A 228 -2.06 -6.41 -4.45
N GLU A 229 -2.90 -5.80 -3.63
CA GLU A 229 -3.83 -4.69 -3.91
C GLU A 229 -3.43 -3.45 -3.13
N GLY A 230 -2.48 -3.57 -2.20
CA GLY A 230 -1.73 -2.43 -1.71
C GLY A 230 -1.27 -1.64 -2.92
N LEU A 231 -1.46 -0.31 -2.90
CA LEU A 231 -0.66 0.60 -3.74
C LEU A 231 0.74 0.03 -3.71
N ALA A 232 1.18 -0.54 -4.84
CA ALA A 232 2.26 -1.52 -4.89
C ALA A 232 3.25 -1.18 -3.79
N ASN A 233 3.45 -2.10 -2.83
CA ASN A 233 4.51 -1.92 -1.85
C ASN A 233 5.69 -1.33 -2.62
N LEU A 234 6.19 -0.19 -2.17
CA LEU A 234 7.37 0.44 -2.77
C LEU A 234 8.56 -0.55 -2.78
N ALA A 235 8.44 -1.70 -2.10
CA ALA A 235 9.17 -2.91 -2.38
C ALA A 235 8.65 -3.63 -3.65
N GLY A 236 8.92 -3.03 -4.82
CA GLY A 236 9.25 -3.81 -6.01
C GLY A 236 10.68 -4.35 -5.92
N SER A 237 11.16 -4.70 -4.72
CA SER A 237 12.53 -5.14 -4.55
C SER A 237 12.65 -6.60 -4.95
N ALA A 238 13.40 -6.87 -6.01
CA ALA A 238 13.97 -8.20 -6.20
C ALA A 238 14.77 -8.58 -4.94
N PRO A 239 14.88 -9.89 -4.61
CA PRO A 239 15.80 -10.34 -3.57
C PRO A 239 17.18 -9.75 -3.77
N THR A 240 17.84 -9.36 -2.69
CA THR A 240 19.18 -8.78 -2.77
C THR A 240 20.17 -9.78 -3.33
N ASP A 241 20.95 -9.34 -4.33
CA ASP A 241 22.10 -10.07 -4.84
C ASP A 241 23.34 -9.67 -4.02
N PRO A 242 23.79 -10.52 -3.08
CA PRO A 242 24.89 -10.15 -2.19
C PRO A 242 26.22 -9.99 -2.94
N GLU A 243 26.43 -10.71 -4.04
CA GLU A 243 27.67 -10.62 -4.82
C GLU A 243 27.76 -9.27 -5.53
N MET A 244 26.68 -8.86 -6.18
CA MET A 244 26.61 -7.56 -6.83
C MET A 244 26.77 -6.42 -5.82
N VAL A 245 26.05 -6.46 -4.69
CA VAL A 245 26.13 -5.41 -3.67
C VAL A 245 27.53 -5.33 -3.06
N ASN A 246 28.12 -6.46 -2.70
CA ASN A 246 29.48 -6.48 -2.13
C ASN A 246 30.54 -6.01 -3.13
N SER A 247 30.37 -6.28 -4.44
CA SER A 247 31.29 -5.78 -5.46
C SER A 247 31.32 -4.24 -5.54
N TRP A 248 30.15 -3.61 -5.46
CA TRP A 248 30.03 -2.15 -5.44
C TRP A 248 30.52 -1.53 -4.13
N ILE A 249 30.25 -2.17 -2.99
CA ILE A 249 30.80 -1.75 -1.69
C ILE A 249 32.34 -1.79 -1.74
N ALA A 250 32.94 -2.84 -2.30
CA ALA A 250 34.39 -2.95 -2.43
C ALA A 250 34.99 -1.84 -3.33
N LEU A 251 34.29 -1.45 -4.41
CA LEU A 251 34.69 -0.32 -5.23
C LEU A 251 34.60 1.01 -4.47
N ALA A 252 33.54 1.21 -3.68
CA ALA A 252 33.37 2.41 -2.87
C ALA A 252 34.47 2.52 -1.81
N GLN A 253 34.82 1.41 -1.14
CA GLN A 253 35.88 1.37 -0.12
C GLN A 253 37.27 1.71 -0.70
N LYS A 254 37.51 1.40 -1.99
CA LYS A 254 38.75 1.74 -2.70
C LYS A 254 38.82 3.19 -3.18
N ALA A 255 37.74 3.96 -3.09
CA ALA A 255 37.76 5.37 -3.48
C ALA A 255 38.64 6.18 -2.50
N CYS A 256 39.56 6.96 -3.06
CA CYS A 256 40.48 7.84 -2.30
C CYS A 256 40.09 9.32 -2.38
N SER A 257 39.00 9.66 -3.08
CA SER A 257 38.48 11.02 -3.17
C SER A 257 36.96 11.02 -3.20
N LEU A 258 36.35 12.14 -2.82
CA LEU A 258 34.89 12.32 -2.86
C LEU A 258 34.34 12.28 -4.29
N GLU A 259 35.13 12.71 -5.28
CA GLU A 259 34.75 12.66 -6.69
C GLU A 259 34.66 11.21 -7.18
N ALA A 260 35.72 10.41 -6.95
CA ALA A 260 35.72 9.00 -7.30
C ALA A 260 34.62 8.21 -6.56
N LEU A 261 34.35 8.55 -5.30
CA LEU A 261 33.27 7.94 -4.52
C LEU A 261 31.88 8.30 -5.07
N THR A 262 31.72 9.53 -5.59
CA THR A 262 30.48 9.99 -6.21
C THR A 262 30.18 9.22 -7.49
N ASP A 263 31.20 8.98 -8.33
CA ASP A 263 31.05 8.20 -9.57
C ASP A 263 30.66 6.75 -9.27
N VAL A 264 31.31 6.11 -8.29
CA VAL A 264 30.96 4.76 -7.84
C VAL A 264 29.54 4.71 -7.28
N TYR A 265 29.12 5.71 -6.51
CA TYR A 265 27.76 5.79 -5.99
C TYR A 265 26.72 5.93 -7.10
N GLN A 266 26.98 6.74 -8.13
CA GLN A 266 26.07 6.90 -9.27
C GLN A 266 25.93 5.59 -10.06
N GLN A 267 27.04 4.92 -10.38
CA GLN A 267 27.04 3.67 -11.13
C GLN A 267 26.42 2.51 -10.34
N GLY A 268 26.79 2.35 -9.06
CA GLY A 268 26.21 1.33 -8.18
C GLY A 268 24.71 1.54 -7.95
N THR A 269 24.27 2.80 -7.79
CA THR A 269 22.84 3.14 -7.69
C THR A 269 22.09 2.79 -8.98
N ALA A 270 22.67 3.06 -10.15
CA ALA A 270 22.07 2.71 -11.43
C ALA A 270 21.93 1.18 -11.61
N ALA A 271 22.97 0.41 -11.27
CA ALA A 271 22.97 -1.05 -11.31
C ALA A 271 21.90 -1.65 -10.38
N MET A 272 21.80 -1.18 -9.14
CA MET A 272 20.82 -1.66 -8.17
C MET A 272 19.38 -1.25 -8.55
N LYS A 273 19.21 -0.08 -9.19
CA LYS A 273 17.92 0.33 -9.75
C LYS A 273 17.50 -0.53 -10.94
N GLN A 274 18.44 -0.92 -11.80
CA GLN A 274 18.20 -1.83 -12.92
C GLN A 274 17.83 -3.24 -12.44
N ALA A 275 18.51 -3.74 -11.40
CA ALA A 275 18.21 -5.01 -10.74
C ALA A 275 16.92 -4.97 -9.90
N LYS A 276 16.38 -3.75 -9.66
CA LYS A 276 15.28 -3.50 -8.71
C LYS A 276 15.63 -3.99 -7.31
N ASP A 277 16.86 -3.84 -6.83
CA ASP A 277 17.31 -4.28 -5.51
C ASP A 277 17.37 -3.10 -4.52
N ALA A 278 16.22 -2.77 -3.92
CA ALA A 278 16.10 -1.62 -3.02
C ALA A 278 16.82 -1.83 -1.67
N ALA A 279 16.85 -3.09 -1.18
CA ALA A 279 17.54 -3.42 0.07
C ALA A 279 19.07 -3.41 -0.12
N GLY A 280 19.56 -3.91 -1.25
CA GLY A 280 20.95 -3.80 -1.66
C GLY A 280 21.39 -2.34 -1.84
N HIS A 281 20.53 -1.49 -2.44
CA HIS A 281 20.79 -0.06 -2.57
C HIS A 281 20.91 0.65 -1.21
N ALA A 282 20.04 0.32 -0.26
CA ALA A 282 20.09 0.89 1.09
C ALA A 282 21.40 0.51 1.82
N HIS A 283 21.82 -0.75 1.72
CA HIS A 283 23.09 -1.23 2.30
C HIS A 283 24.29 -0.54 1.65
N PHE A 284 24.36 -0.54 0.32
CA PHE A 284 25.42 0.13 -0.42
C PHE A 284 25.54 1.62 -0.08
N LYS A 285 24.41 2.33 -0.03
CA LYS A 285 24.38 3.75 0.35
C LYS A 285 24.96 3.98 1.75
N ALA A 286 24.61 3.13 2.71
CA ALA A 286 25.15 3.24 4.07
C ALA A 286 26.69 3.09 4.11
N GLU A 287 27.25 2.14 3.34
CA GLU A 287 28.71 1.96 3.26
C GLU A 287 29.41 3.10 2.50
N VAL A 288 28.80 3.63 1.44
CA VAL A 288 29.30 4.83 0.75
C VAL A 288 29.34 6.03 1.70
N THR A 289 28.30 6.24 2.52
CA THR A 289 28.28 7.33 3.50
C THR A 289 29.41 7.16 4.52
N LYS A 290 29.61 5.96 5.07
CA LYS A 290 30.74 5.68 5.98
C LYS A 290 32.09 6.00 5.33
N ARG A 291 32.31 5.62 4.07
CA ARG A 291 33.57 5.93 3.38
C ARG A 291 33.73 7.43 3.11
N ALA A 292 32.65 8.13 2.75
CA ALA A 292 32.68 9.58 2.56
C ALA A 292 33.11 10.31 3.84
N ASP A 293 32.62 9.87 5.00
CA ASP A 293 33.00 10.43 6.29
C ASP A 293 34.47 10.14 6.63
N ALA A 294 34.95 8.93 6.33
CA ALA A 294 36.37 8.59 6.49
C ALA A 294 37.29 9.45 5.60
N ILE A 295 36.97 9.65 4.32
CA ILE A 295 37.75 10.51 3.41
C ILE A 295 37.79 11.95 3.91
N LYS A 296 36.68 12.47 4.46
CA LYS A 296 36.63 13.82 5.04
C LYS A 296 37.47 13.92 6.31
N ALA A 297 37.46 12.89 7.16
CA ALA A 297 38.28 12.83 8.36
C ALA A 297 39.78 12.70 8.04
N GLU A 298 40.14 11.94 7.01
CA GLU A 298 41.52 11.82 6.49
C GLU A 298 42.04 13.13 5.87
N ALA A 299 41.14 14.01 5.41
CA ALA A 299 41.47 15.31 4.83
C ALA A 299 41.50 16.47 5.84
N ALA A 300 41.16 16.23 7.11
CA ALA A 300 41.25 17.26 8.15
C ALA A 300 42.73 17.51 8.54
N PRO A 301 43.20 18.78 8.59
CA PRO A 301 44.57 19.07 9.01
C PRO A 301 44.79 18.64 10.47
N ILE A 302 45.97 18.09 10.76
CA ILE A 302 46.45 17.84 12.13
C ILE A 302 46.74 19.21 12.77
N GLU A 303 45.84 19.73 13.59
CA GLU A 303 46.13 20.87 14.47
C GLU A 303 46.95 20.37 15.67
N GLY A 304 48.20 20.84 15.77
CA GLY A 304 48.97 20.72 17.02
C GLY A 304 50.49 20.64 16.87
N GLU A 305 51.15 21.74 16.49
CA GLU A 305 52.42 22.09 17.15
C GLU A 305 52.16 23.37 17.94
N SER A 306 52.19 23.23 19.26
CA SER A 306 52.07 24.31 20.23
C SER A 306 53.45 24.92 20.44
N GLU A 307 53.61 26.21 20.15
CA GLU A 307 54.72 26.98 20.73
C GLU A 307 54.45 27.13 22.24
N GLU A 308 55.23 26.41 23.04
CA GLU A 308 55.42 26.69 24.47
C GLU A 308 56.04 28.09 24.62
N VAL A 309 55.22 29.06 25.02
CA VAL A 309 55.72 30.25 25.71
C VAL A 309 55.68 29.94 27.20
N LEU A 310 56.81 29.46 27.72
CA LEU A 310 57.10 29.46 29.15
C LEU A 310 57.59 30.85 29.56
N ASP A 311 56.84 31.42 30.50
CA ASP A 311 57.07 32.68 31.19
C ASP A 311 58.26 32.57 32.18
N GLY A 312 59.05 33.64 32.36
CA GLY A 312 59.85 33.83 33.58
C GLY A 312 61.30 34.36 33.47
N ALA A 313 61.44 35.65 33.80
CA ALA A 313 62.51 36.28 34.61
C ALA A 313 63.95 36.44 34.06
N ALA A 314 64.28 37.69 33.70
CA ALA A 314 65.32 38.50 34.36
C ALA A 314 65.01 40.00 34.17
#